data_AF-A0A349GY02-F1
#
_entry.id   AF-A0A349GY02-F1
#
_cell.length_a   1.000
_cell.length_b   1.000
_cell.length_c   1.000
_cell.angle_alpha   90.00
_cell.angle_beta   90.00
_cell.angle_gamma   90.00
#
_symmetry.space_group_name_H-M   'P 1'
#
loop_
_entity.id
_entity.type
_entity.pdbx_description
1 polymer ?
#
loop_
_entity_poly.entity_id
_entity_poly.type
_entity_poly.pdbx_seq_one_letter_code
_entity_poly.pdbx_strand_id
1 'polypeptide(L)'
;MKAKQLVTCIYALVAVIGGAWRHLQTGDSPQAFWFGLVVGLLALAGAFLLSRKNRLPGYVLITISLVFESGWFLQRMFSGHSDGKSIRVILILTVCAAELAVLLWKTKDKDQ
;
A
#
# COMPACT_ATOMS: atom_id res chain seq x y z
N MET A 1 9.85 -1.81 -16.88
CA MET A 1 8.64 -2.03 -16.05
C MET A 1 7.60 -1.01 -16.43
N LYS A 2 6.32 -1.38 -16.51
CA LYS A 2 5.26 -0.39 -16.73
C LYS A 2 5.16 0.49 -15.49
N ALA A 3 4.91 1.79 -15.64
CA ALA A 3 4.88 2.76 -14.53
C ALA A 3 4.04 2.29 -13.33
N LYS A 4 2.89 1.65 -13.59
CA LYS A 4 2.02 1.05 -12.56
C LYS A 4 2.76 0.06 -11.64
N GLN A 5 3.52 -0.88 -12.21
CA GLN A 5 4.24 -1.88 -11.43
C GLN A 5 5.29 -1.26 -10.52
N LEU A 6 6.00 -0.25 -11.02
CA LEU A 6 7.03 0.43 -10.24
C LEU A 6 6.41 1.15 -9.03
N VAL A 7 5.30 1.86 -9.24
CA VAL A 7 4.62 2.56 -8.15
C VAL A 7 4.05 1.56 -7.15
N THR A 8 3.42 0.47 -7.60
CA THR A 8 2.92 -0.58 -6.70
C THR A 8 4.05 -1.21 -5.88
N CYS A 9 5.24 -1.41 -6.46
CA CYS A 9 6.41 -1.91 -5.71
C CYS A 9 6.90 -0.91 -4.66
N ILE A 10 6.92 0.39 -4.98
CA ILE A 10 7.26 1.44 -4.02
C ILE A 10 6.22 1.48 -2.90
N TYR A 11 4.94 1.42 -3.23
CA TYR A 11 3.84 1.33 -2.28
C TYR A 11 4.00 0.14 -1.33
N ALA A 12 4.25 -1.06 -1.86
CA ALA A 12 4.47 -2.25 -1.06
C ALA A 12 5.65 -2.10 -0.08
N LEU A 13 6.75 -1.50 -0.54
CA LEU A 13 7.93 -1.26 0.28
C LEU A 13 7.64 -0.26 1.40
N VAL A 14 6.92 0.82 1.10
CA VAL A 14 6.49 1.80 2.10
C VAL A 14 5.56 1.17 3.14
N ALA A 15 4.66 0.28 2.74
CA ALA A 15 3.76 -0.44 3.66
C ALA A 15 4.54 -1.28 4.68
N VAL A 16 5.51 -2.07 4.21
CA VAL A 16 6.36 -2.89 5.06
C VAL A 16 7.20 -2.03 6.00
N ILE A 17 7.84 -0.96 5.49
CA ILE A 17 8.62 -0.04 6.30
C ILE A 17 7.74 0.68 7.32
N GLY A 18 6.52 1.06 6.96
CA GLY A 18 5.55 1.68 7.85
C GLY A 18 5.21 0.80 9.05
N GLY A 19 4.95 -0.49 8.80
CA GLY A 19 4.74 -1.49 9.85
C GLY A 19 5.99 -1.70 10.73
N ALA A 20 7.17 -1.81 10.12
CA ALA A 20 8.44 -1.98 10.83
C ALA A 20 8.79 -0.77 11.70
N TRP A 21 8.63 0.44 11.17
CA TRP A 21 8.86 1.69 11.91
C TRP A 21 7.95 1.73 13.14
N ARG A 22 6.68 1.36 13.00
CA ARG A 22 5.77 1.30 14.15
C ARG A 22 6.24 0.30 15.21
N HIS A 23 6.64 -0.89 14.80
CA HIS A 23 7.16 -1.90 15.71
C HIS A 23 8.38 -1.37 16.47
N LEU A 24 9.33 -0.75 15.79
CA LEU A 24 10.53 -0.15 16.41
C LEU A 24 10.22 1.01 17.36
N GLN A 25 9.24 1.85 17.03
CA GLN A 25 8.87 3.00 17.88
C GLN A 25 8.09 2.63 19.12
N THR A 26 7.23 1.61 19.04
CA THR A 26 6.30 1.27 20.12
C THR A 26 6.73 0.05 20.93
N GLY A 27 7.70 -0.74 20.46
CA GLY A 27 8.19 -1.95 21.13
C GLY A 27 7.18 -3.11 21.19
N ASP A 28 5.87 -2.82 21.19
CA ASP A 28 4.79 -3.73 21.56
C ASP A 28 3.71 -3.87 20.47
N SER A 29 4.07 -3.74 19.19
CA SER A 29 3.12 -4.02 18.10
C SER A 29 3.67 -4.90 16.97
N PRO A 30 4.07 -6.15 17.26
CA PRO A 30 4.40 -7.12 16.21
C PRO A 30 3.26 -7.27 15.19
N GLN A 31 2.00 -7.09 15.61
CA GLN A 31 0.83 -7.10 14.73
C GLN A 31 0.90 -6.03 13.63
N ALA A 32 1.48 -4.86 13.93
CA ALA A 32 1.61 -3.78 12.93
C ALA A 32 2.65 -4.12 11.86
N PHE A 33 3.74 -4.80 12.25
CA PHE A 33 4.72 -5.30 11.30
C PHE A 33 4.13 -6.39 10.41
N TRP A 34 3.46 -7.39 11.00
CA TRP A 34 2.79 -8.45 10.25
C TRP A 34 1.73 -7.91 9.29
N PHE A 35 0.95 -6.92 9.72
CA PHE A 35 -0.02 -6.25 8.86
C PHE A 35 0.65 -5.60 7.65
N GLY A 36 1.70 -4.78 7.86
CA GLY A 36 2.44 -4.15 6.78
C GLY A 36 3.10 -5.17 5.83
N LEU A 37 3.59 -6.29 6.38
CA LEU A 37 4.16 -7.39 5.61
C LEU A 37 3.11 -8.04 4.68
N VAL A 38 1.95 -8.42 5.23
CA VAL A 38 0.87 -9.07 4.48
C VAL A 38 0.34 -8.15 3.39
N VAL A 39 0.10 -6.88 3.72
CA VAL A 39 -0.36 -5.87 2.75
C VAL A 39 0.67 -5.66 1.64
N GLY A 40 1.96 -5.51 1.99
CA GLY A 40 3.04 -5.37 1.01
C GLY A 40 3.17 -6.59 0.10
N LEU A 41 3.03 -7.81 0.64
CA LEU A 41 3.05 -9.04 -0.16
C LEU A 41 1.85 -9.13 -1.12
N LEU A 42 0.65 -8.71 -0.69
CA LEU A 42 -0.52 -8.65 -1.57
C LEU A 42 -0.31 -7.66 -2.72
N ALA A 43 0.25 -6.49 -2.42
CA ALA A 43 0.59 -5.49 -3.42
C ALA A 43 1.63 -5.99 -4.43
N LEU A 44 2.69 -6.66 -3.95
CA LEU A 44 3.71 -7.28 -4.80
C LEU A 44 3.15 -8.42 -5.65
N ALA A 45 2.28 -9.27 -5.09
CA ALA A 45 1.59 -10.32 -5.84
C ALA A 45 0.70 -9.70 -6.93
N GLY A 46 0.01 -8.60 -6.62
CA GLY A 46 -0.76 -7.83 -7.58
C GLY A 46 0.09 -7.25 -8.72
N ALA A 47 1.22 -6.62 -8.38
CA ALA A 47 2.19 -6.10 -9.36
C ALA A 47 2.76 -7.22 -10.25
N PHE A 48 3.05 -8.38 -9.68
CA PHE A 48 3.51 -9.56 -10.42
C PHE A 48 2.44 -10.07 -11.39
N LEU A 49 1.18 -10.16 -10.98
CA LEU A 49 0.07 -10.55 -11.87
C LEU A 49 -0.15 -9.55 -13.00
N LEU A 50 -0.04 -8.24 -12.72
CA LEU A 50 -0.04 -7.21 -13.76
C LEU A 50 1.10 -7.42 -14.77
N SER A 51 2.27 -7.91 -14.34
CA SER A 51 3.40 -8.24 -15.23
C SER A 51 3.14 -9.44 -16.14
N ARG A 52 2.35 -10.41 -15.67
CA ARG A 52 1.96 -11.62 -16.41
C ARG A 52 0.75 -11.42 -17.33
N LYS A 53 0.34 -10.17 -17.60
CA LYS A 53 -0.88 -9.80 -18.33
C LYS A 53 -2.18 -10.27 -17.66
N ASN A 54 -2.14 -10.78 -16.44
CA ASN A 54 -3.33 -11.19 -15.69
C ASN A 54 -3.90 -9.99 -14.92
N ARG A 55 -4.52 -9.07 -15.68
CA ARG A 55 -4.84 -7.71 -15.21
C ARG A 55 -5.87 -7.68 -14.10
N LEU A 56 -6.99 -8.40 -14.25
CA LEU A 56 -8.10 -8.37 -13.29
C LEU A 56 -7.67 -8.79 -11.88
N PRO A 57 -7.09 -9.98 -11.64
CA PRO A 57 -6.68 -10.37 -10.30
C PRO A 57 -5.52 -9.51 -9.78
N GLY A 58 -4.65 -9.00 -10.66
CA GLY A 58 -3.63 -8.02 -10.29
C GLY A 58 -4.24 -6.76 -9.68
N TYR A 59 -5.21 -6.15 -10.37
CA TYR A 59 -5.92 -4.97 -9.87
C TYR A 59 -6.71 -5.25 -8.58
N VAL A 60 -7.35 -6.41 -8.49
CA VAL A 60 -8.09 -6.81 -7.28
C VAL A 60 -7.16 -6.89 -6.06
N LEU A 61 -6.01 -7.56 -6.18
CA LEU A 61 -5.06 -7.68 -5.07
C LEU A 61 -4.52 -6.33 -4.60
N ILE A 62 -4.15 -5.44 -5.53
CA ILE A 62 -3.66 -4.11 -5.19
C ILE A 62 -4.78 -3.26 -4.55
N THR A 63 -6.01 -3.39 -5.05
CA THR A 63 -7.15 -2.67 -4.47
C THR A 63 -7.42 -3.15 -3.05
N ILE A 64 -7.37 -4.46 -2.81
CA ILE A 64 -7.53 -5.04 -1.46
C ILE A 64 -6.44 -4.50 -0.55
N SER A 65 -5.16 -4.56 -0.93
CA SER A 65 -4.07 -4.04 -0.09
C SER A 65 -4.28 -2.56 0.24
N LEU A 66 -4.68 -1.76 -0.74
CA LEU A 66 -4.89 -0.33 -0.59
C LEU A 66 -6.06 -0.02 0.35
N VAL A 67 -7.19 -0.73 0.24
CA VAL A 67 -8.35 -0.56 1.13
C VAL A 67 -8.00 -0.91 2.57
N PHE A 68 -7.30 -2.03 2.78
CA PHE A 68 -6.90 -2.43 4.13
C PHE A 68 -5.94 -1.42 4.76
N GLU A 69 -4.91 -1.00 4.02
CA GLU A 69 -3.91 -0.08 4.55
C GLU A 69 -4.45 1.32 4.79
N SER A 70 -5.11 1.89 3.77
CA SER A 70 -5.71 3.22 3.91
C SER A 70 -6.80 3.22 4.98
N GLY A 71 -7.64 2.18 5.06
CA GLY A 71 -8.68 2.05 6.08
C GLY A 71 -8.10 2.03 7.50
N TRP A 72 -7.05 1.24 7.73
CA TRP A 72 -6.37 1.17 9.02
C TRP A 72 -5.78 2.54 9.44
N PHE A 73 -5.09 3.21 8.53
CA PHE A 73 -4.45 4.50 8.82
C PHE A 73 -5.44 5.67 8.89
N LEU A 74 -6.52 5.65 8.10
CA LEU A 74 -7.62 6.62 8.19
C LEU A 74 -8.34 6.49 9.54
N GLN A 75 -8.66 5.27 9.95
CA GLN A 75 -9.25 5.04 11.27
C GLN A 75 -8.34 5.62 12.36
N ARG A 76 -7.02 5.42 12.26
CA ARG A 76 -6.03 5.97 13.21
C ARG A 76 -5.97 7.50 13.21
N MET A 77 -6.11 8.12 12.03
CA MET A 77 -6.13 9.59 11.88
C MET A 77 -7.35 10.20 12.57
N PHE A 78 -8.53 9.57 12.47
CA PHE A 78 -9.78 10.08 13.05
C PHE A 78 -10.04 9.66 14.50
N SER A 79 -9.48 8.54 14.96
CA SER A 79 -9.71 8.01 16.31
C SER A 79 -8.89 8.68 17.42
N GLY A 80 -8.26 9.83 17.15
CA GLY A 80 -7.69 10.72 18.17
C GLY A 80 -6.53 10.15 19.00
N HIS A 81 -6.03 8.95 18.69
CA HIS A 81 -4.81 8.44 19.30
C HIS A 81 -3.65 9.39 18.98
N SER A 82 -2.70 9.58 19.91
CA SER A 82 -1.52 10.46 19.70
C SER A 82 -0.71 10.10 18.44
N ASP A 83 -0.85 8.86 17.96
CA ASP A 83 -0.33 8.37 16.68
C ASP A 83 -0.95 9.00 15.43
N GLY A 84 -2.18 9.53 15.49
CA GLY A 84 -2.97 9.96 14.33
C GLY A 84 -2.42 11.18 13.59
N LYS A 85 -1.58 11.98 14.26
CA LYS A 85 -0.83 13.11 13.67
C LYS A 85 0.64 12.77 13.39
N SER A 86 1.05 11.52 13.57
CA SER A 86 2.42 11.09 13.31
C SER A 86 2.73 11.22 11.83
N ILE A 87 3.91 11.76 11.50
CA ILE A 87 4.39 11.92 10.11
C ILE A 87 4.31 10.62 9.30
N ARG A 88 4.45 9.47 9.97
CA ARG A 88 4.27 8.12 9.41
C ARG A 88 2.88 7.93 8.79
N VAL A 89 1.83 8.34 9.50
CA VAL A 89 0.43 8.18 9.03
C VAL A 89 0.20 9.01 7.78
N ILE A 90 0.68 10.25 7.78
CA ILE A 90 0.54 11.16 6.63
C ILE A 90 1.30 10.62 5.41
N LEU A 91 2.53 10.14 5.62
CA LEU A 91 3.35 9.52 4.56
C LEU A 91 2.63 8.30 3.94
N ILE A 92 2.13 7.37 4.75
CA ILE A 92 1.47 6.17 4.24
C ILE A 92 0.19 6.53 3.48
N LEU A 93 -0.63 7.45 4.00
CA LEU A 93 -1.83 7.90 3.31
C LEU A 93 -1.51 8.63 1.99
N THR A 94 -0.40 9.36 1.93
CA THR A 94 0.06 10.03 0.70
C THR A 94 0.45 9.00 -0.36
N VAL A 95 1.17 7.95 0.03
CA VAL A 95 1.55 6.87 -0.89
C VAL A 95 0.32 6.04 -1.31
N CYS A 96 -0.65 5.80 -0.43
CA CYS A 96 -1.93 5.19 -0.79
C CYS A 96 -2.70 6.04 -1.83
N ALA A 97 -2.72 7.36 -1.67
CA ALA A 97 -3.35 8.27 -2.62
C ALA A 97 -2.63 8.26 -3.98
N ALA A 98 -1.28 8.21 -3.97
CA ALA A 98 -0.49 8.09 -5.19
C ALA A 98 -0.75 6.76 -5.92
N GLU A 99 -0.80 5.65 -5.19
CA GLU A 99 -1.12 4.33 -5.78
C GLU A 99 -2.55 4.32 -6.36
N LEU A 100 -3.53 4.89 -5.64
CA LEU A 100 -4.89 5.01 -6.13
C LEU A 100 -4.96 5.83 -7.43
N ALA A 101 -4.26 6.96 -7.48
CA ALA A 101 -4.20 7.80 -8.68
C ALA A 101 -3.59 7.02 -9.85
N VAL A 102 -2.54 6.23 -9.62
CA VAL A 102 -1.88 5.42 -10.65
C VAL A 102 -2.74 4.24 -11.11
N LEU A 103 -3.50 3.62 -10.20
CA LEU A 103 -4.47 2.58 -10.53
C LEU A 103 -5.57 3.13 -11.44
N LEU A 104 -6.16 4.27 -11.06
CA LEU A 104 -7.22 4.96 -11.80
C LEU A 104 -6.73 5.60 -13.09
N TRP A 105 -5.43 5.90 -13.20
CA TRP A 105 -4.85 6.41 -14.43
C TRP A 105 -5.06 5.39 -15.55
N LYS A 106 -5.90 5.76 -16.53
CA LYS A 106 -5.94 5.08 -17.82
C LYS A 106 -4.59 5.27 -18.51
N THR A 107 -3.65 4.35 -18.30
CA THR A 107 -2.61 4.13 -19.29
C THR A 107 -3.35 3.78 -20.58
N LYS A 108 -3.14 4.59 -21.63
CA LYS A 108 -3.27 4.10 -23.00
C LYS A 108 -2.27 2.95 -23.12
N ASP A 109 -2.69 1.75 -22.71
CA ASP A 109 -2.04 0.55 -23.20
C ASP A 109 -2.19 0.64 -24.70
N LYS A 110 -1.10 0.96 -25.39
CA LYS A 110 -1.04 0.74 -26.82
C LYS A 110 -1.31 -0.75 -26.99
N ASP A 111 -2.51 -1.08 -27.46
CA ASP A 111 -2.82 -2.39 -27.99
C ASP A 111 -1.90 -2.60 -29.20
N GLN A 112 -0.74 -3.22 -28.97
CA GLN A 112 0.07 -3.98 -29.92
C GLN A 112 0.78 -5.10 -29.16
#